data_AF-A0A060XQM2-F1
#
_entry.id   AF-A0A060XQM2-F1
#
_cell.length_a   1.000
_cell.length_b   1.000
_cell.length_c   1.000
_cell.angle_alpha   90.00
_cell.angle_beta   90.00
_cell.angle_gamma   90.00
#
_symmetry.space_group_name_H-M   'P 1'
#
loop_
_entity.id
_entity.type
_entity.pdbx_description
1 polymer ?
#
loop_
_entity_poly.entity_id
_entity_poly.type
_entity_poly.pdbx_seq_one_letter_code
_entity_poly.pdbx_strand_id
1 'polypeptide(L)'
;MEIQRNGFKRESYILSVDVGTTSIRCHVFDKEAQIRGSCITKVNLLYPEPGLVELDPEELWRGFVKVVNGAVQDSGLQMRQMETLGISTQRGTFTTWDRKTGVPFHNFISWQDLRAVELVRSWNNSCTMKAIHGVMMVLHFLSKNKRFQAASLIVFSTQHVTFRLAWALRHWKQLSQAVAEGNCCFGTIDTWLLYKLTKGLVHATDYSNASATGMFDSYQLCWSEFLCCLVSLPLSILPKVLNTGHRFGSTDPSIFGVSIPIMSVMADQQAAMFGECCFDIGDVKITMGTGTFMNINTGSEPHTSVAGLYPVVGWKIGPEVVYLAEGNAADTGTAIKWAQELELFSDVRETDAMANSVANSDGVCFVPSFSGLQAPLNDPKACASFMGLKPSTTKSHLVRAILESVAFRNKQLYETMLRETHIPIRKIRSLYKYNDTEQERNEACTAGVYFEQEGEVGEQRKACQFKRSSLSRCSGLSDTTFGYAEGRPCVLLKMNRIIGLKPRGDPYVNCTAKRDNPIQMQYFPSEGRFDKMYFPYYGNKLHERYVQPVVAVKLLLNKEDYNTELTIECRIEGSDLRNNDDRDKFLGRVTFRITVKE
;
A
#
# COMPACT_ATOMS: atom_id res chain seq x y z
N MET A 1 31.53 5.65 9.10
CA MET A 1 32.86 5.02 9.33
C MET A 1 32.61 3.56 9.66
N GLU A 2 32.86 2.65 8.74
CA GLU A 2 32.77 1.21 8.99
C GLU A 2 33.99 0.78 9.82
N ILE A 3 33.75 0.34 11.06
CA ILE A 3 34.78 -0.32 11.86
C ILE A 3 34.86 -1.78 11.38
N GLN A 4 35.72 -2.04 10.40
CA GLN A 4 36.11 -3.41 10.05
C GLN A 4 36.99 -3.96 11.18
N ARG A 5 36.45 -4.93 11.94
CA ARG A 5 37.28 -5.88 12.70
C ARG A 5 37.02 -7.27 12.12
N ASN A 6 38.09 -7.88 11.59
CA ASN A 6 38.20 -9.30 11.21
C ASN A 6 37.45 -9.79 9.95
N GLY A 7 37.29 -8.98 8.90
CA GLY A 7 36.82 -9.48 7.60
C GLY A 7 35.35 -9.95 7.53
N PHE A 8 34.64 -9.97 8.66
CA PHE A 8 33.20 -10.18 8.72
C PHE A 8 32.48 -8.84 8.47
N LYS A 9 31.74 -8.73 7.37
CA LYS A 9 30.74 -7.66 7.21
C LYS A 9 29.62 -7.91 8.22
N ARG A 10 29.42 -6.97 9.15
CA ARG A 10 28.25 -7.00 10.04
C ARG A 10 27.02 -6.73 9.19
N GLU A 11 26.19 -7.74 8.99
CA GLU A 11 24.90 -7.56 8.33
C GLU A 11 24.00 -6.70 9.22
N SER A 12 23.47 -5.64 8.63
CA SER A 12 22.55 -4.69 9.24
C SER A 12 21.16 -4.87 8.64
N TYR A 13 20.13 -4.73 9.47
CA TYR A 13 18.74 -4.97 9.10
C TYR A 13 17.86 -3.78 9.49
N ILE A 14 16.69 -3.67 8.86
CA ILE A 14 15.74 -2.57 9.08
C ILE A 14 14.50 -3.12 9.78
N LEU A 15 14.08 -2.49 10.87
CA LEU A 15 12.76 -2.71 11.45
C LEU A 15 11.74 -1.82 10.73
N SER A 16 10.62 -2.41 10.34
CA SER A 16 9.43 -1.67 9.93
C SER A 16 8.27 -2.08 10.81
N VAL A 17 7.59 -1.11 11.42
CA VAL A 17 6.38 -1.35 12.21
C VAL A 17 5.19 -0.64 11.56
N ASP A 18 4.15 -1.40 11.26
CA ASP A 18 2.88 -0.93 10.72
C ASP A 18 1.79 -1.02 11.80
N VAL A 19 1.34 0.12 12.29
CA VAL A 19 0.31 0.26 13.32
C VAL A 19 -1.04 0.53 12.64
N GLY A 20 -1.65 -0.52 12.12
CA GLY A 20 -2.95 -0.46 11.45
C GLY A 20 -4.14 -0.42 12.42
N THR A 21 -5.36 -0.33 11.87
CA THR A 21 -6.61 -0.31 12.67
C THR A 21 -6.96 -1.68 13.26
N THR A 22 -6.60 -2.79 12.57
CA THR A 22 -6.95 -4.15 13.00
C THR A 22 -5.79 -4.89 13.66
N SER A 23 -4.56 -4.53 13.29
CA SER A 23 -3.35 -5.21 13.76
C SER A 23 -2.15 -4.29 13.77
N ILE A 24 -1.23 -4.54 14.69
CA ILE A 24 0.13 -4.01 14.65
C ILE A 24 1.03 -5.12 14.09
N ARG A 25 1.86 -4.78 13.10
CA ARG A 25 2.78 -5.72 12.44
C ARG A 25 4.19 -5.17 12.49
N CYS A 26 5.16 -6.03 12.70
CA CYS A 26 6.56 -5.69 12.53
C CYS A 26 7.23 -6.68 11.58
N HIS A 27 8.09 -6.17 10.71
CA HIS A 27 8.96 -6.95 9.85
C HIS A 27 10.41 -6.51 10.04
N VAL A 28 11.33 -7.48 10.01
CA VAL A 28 12.76 -7.27 9.88
C VAL A 28 13.14 -7.47 8.42
N PHE A 29 13.71 -6.45 7.79
CA PHE A 29 14.14 -6.49 6.40
C PHE A 29 15.67 -6.55 6.29
N ASP A 30 16.18 -7.35 5.35
CA ASP A 30 17.56 -7.26 4.90
C ASP A 30 17.75 -6.17 3.83
N LYS A 31 18.99 -6.04 3.33
CA LYS A 31 19.35 -5.05 2.30
C LYS A 31 18.71 -5.32 0.93
N GLU A 32 18.21 -6.53 0.69
CA GLU A 32 17.43 -6.93 -0.49
C GLU A 32 15.91 -6.76 -0.27
N ALA A 33 15.50 -6.13 0.83
CA ALA A 33 14.12 -5.96 1.25
C ALA A 33 13.36 -7.29 1.43
N GLN A 34 14.07 -8.39 1.73
CA GLN A 34 13.45 -9.65 2.10
C GLN A 34 13.10 -9.64 3.59
N ILE A 35 11.93 -10.20 3.91
CA ILE A 35 11.49 -10.37 5.30
C ILE A 35 12.32 -11.50 5.93
N ARG A 36 13.07 -11.16 6.98
CA ARG A 36 13.88 -12.11 7.76
C ARG A 36 13.16 -12.57 9.03
N GLY A 37 12.23 -11.77 9.53
CA GLY A 37 11.35 -12.14 10.63
C GLY A 37 10.13 -11.25 10.66
N SER A 38 9.05 -11.76 11.24
CA SER A 38 7.77 -11.07 11.29
C SER A 38 7.05 -11.34 12.60
N CYS A 39 6.28 -10.37 13.06
CA CYS A 39 5.38 -10.57 14.18
C CYS A 39 4.15 -9.69 14.02
N ILE A 40 3.01 -10.22 14.44
CA ILE A 40 1.71 -9.54 14.37
C ILE A 40 1.00 -9.67 15.70
N THR A 41 0.29 -8.62 16.10
CA THR A 41 -0.67 -8.67 17.19
C THR A 41 -1.94 -7.94 16.77
N LYS A 42 -3.08 -8.38 17.30
CA LYS A 42 -4.37 -7.72 17.07
C LYS A 42 -4.41 -6.37 17.81
N VAL A 43 -5.07 -5.39 17.20
CA VAL A 43 -5.48 -4.14 17.87
C VAL A 43 -6.89 -4.33 18.41
N ASN A 44 -7.07 -4.05 19.70
CA ASN A 44 -8.37 -4.09 20.34
C ASN A 44 -8.99 -2.68 20.32
N LEU A 45 -10.08 -2.54 19.58
CA LEU A 45 -10.87 -1.32 19.55
C LEU A 45 -11.87 -1.34 20.71
N LEU A 46 -12.01 -0.21 21.37
CA LEU A 46 -12.98 0.04 22.42
C LEU A 46 -14.19 0.75 21.83
N TYR A 47 -15.39 0.34 22.24
CA TYR A 47 -16.65 0.95 21.82
C TYR A 47 -17.45 1.38 23.06
N PRO A 48 -17.10 2.52 23.70
CA PRO A 48 -17.77 2.96 24.92
C PRO A 48 -19.27 3.21 24.73
N GLU A 49 -19.63 3.78 23.58
CA GLU A 49 -20.99 4.09 23.18
C GLU A 49 -21.15 3.89 21.65
N PRO A 50 -22.39 3.74 21.14
CA PRO A 50 -22.63 3.66 19.70
C PRO A 50 -21.99 4.83 18.94
N GLY A 51 -21.14 4.50 17.96
CA GLY A 51 -20.41 5.48 17.15
C GLY A 51 -19.13 6.05 17.79
N LEU A 52 -18.84 5.75 19.06
CA LEU A 52 -17.56 6.07 19.68
C LEU A 52 -16.59 4.90 19.49
N VAL A 53 -15.37 5.22 19.03
CA VAL A 53 -14.34 4.22 18.72
C VAL A 53 -13.02 4.71 19.30
N GLU A 54 -12.48 3.97 20.26
CA GLU A 54 -11.29 4.35 21.01
C GLU A 54 -10.22 3.24 21.01
N LEU A 55 -8.98 3.60 21.35
CA LEU A 55 -7.91 2.63 21.63
C LEU A 55 -7.21 3.00 22.95
N ASP A 56 -6.93 2.00 23.79
CA ASP A 56 -6.10 2.18 24.98
C ASP A 56 -4.64 2.47 24.55
N PRO A 57 -4.05 3.62 24.93
CA PRO A 57 -2.67 3.97 24.60
C PRO A 57 -1.65 2.96 25.13
N GLU A 58 -1.81 2.48 26.37
CA GLU A 58 -0.87 1.54 26.98
C GLU A 58 -1.00 0.14 26.38
N GLU A 59 -2.20 -0.26 25.94
CA GLU A 59 -2.36 -1.50 25.16
C GLU A 59 -1.67 -1.41 23.79
N LEU A 60 -1.86 -0.30 23.08
CA LEU A 60 -1.19 -0.03 21.81
C LEU A 60 0.34 -0.09 21.96
N TRP A 61 0.87 0.52 23.03
CA TRP A 61 2.30 0.50 23.33
C TRP A 61 2.84 -0.89 23.65
N ARG A 62 2.16 -1.65 24.52
CA ARG A 62 2.54 -3.05 24.78
C ARG A 62 2.52 -3.87 23.49
N GLY A 63 1.52 -3.66 22.64
CA GLY A 63 1.42 -4.30 21.33
C GLY A 63 2.60 -3.95 20.42
N PHE A 64 2.97 -2.65 20.35
CA PHE A 64 4.11 -2.17 19.58
C PHE A 64 5.43 -2.83 20.03
N VAL A 65 5.74 -2.77 21.33
CA VAL A 65 6.97 -3.36 21.88
C VAL A 65 7.00 -4.88 21.67
N LYS A 66 5.85 -5.54 21.85
CA LYS A 66 5.71 -6.99 21.63
C LYS A 66 6.05 -7.37 20.19
N VAL A 67 5.52 -6.68 19.19
CA VAL A 67 5.77 -7.06 17.78
C VAL A 67 7.20 -6.77 17.36
N VAL A 68 7.83 -5.70 17.87
CA VAL A 68 9.25 -5.42 17.59
C VAL A 68 10.13 -6.54 18.14
N ASN A 69 9.97 -6.87 19.43
CA ASN A 69 10.73 -7.97 20.04
C ASN A 69 10.45 -9.31 19.36
N GLY A 70 9.17 -9.58 19.03
CA GLY A 70 8.76 -10.81 18.37
C GLY A 70 9.35 -10.95 16.97
N ALA A 71 9.38 -9.90 16.15
CA ALA A 71 9.91 -9.97 14.79
C ALA A 71 11.44 -10.17 14.78
N VAL A 72 12.16 -9.53 15.72
CA VAL A 72 13.60 -9.76 15.89
C VAL A 72 13.87 -11.18 16.37
N GLN A 73 13.11 -11.68 17.34
CA GLN A 73 13.24 -13.05 17.82
C GLN A 73 12.95 -14.08 16.70
N ASP A 74 11.89 -13.88 15.93
CA ASP A 74 11.49 -14.73 14.80
C ASP A 74 12.60 -14.79 13.73
N SER A 75 13.30 -13.69 13.50
CA SER A 75 14.43 -13.65 12.57
C SER A 75 15.70 -14.37 13.03
N GLY A 76 15.78 -14.78 14.30
CA GLY A 76 17.01 -15.31 14.92
C GLY A 76 18.14 -14.27 15.07
N LEU A 77 17.84 -12.99 14.85
CA LEU A 77 18.79 -11.89 14.95
C LEU A 77 18.75 -11.24 16.34
N GLN A 78 19.71 -10.36 16.59
CA GLN A 78 19.76 -9.57 17.81
C GLN A 78 19.38 -8.12 17.54
N MET A 79 18.76 -7.48 18.53
CA MET A 79 18.32 -6.08 18.43
C MET A 79 19.46 -5.12 18.02
N ARG A 80 20.70 -5.39 18.45
CA ARG A 80 21.91 -4.63 18.08
C ARG A 80 22.30 -4.71 16.60
N GLN A 81 21.64 -5.56 15.81
CA GLN A 81 21.83 -5.67 14.36
C GLN A 81 20.82 -4.82 13.58
N MET A 82 19.87 -4.19 14.28
CA MET A 82 18.91 -3.29 13.67
C MET A 82 19.56 -1.93 13.47
N GLU A 83 19.72 -1.53 12.21
CA GLU A 83 20.30 -0.25 11.81
C GLU A 83 19.33 0.90 12.07
N THR A 84 18.04 0.66 11.81
CA THR A 84 17.01 1.68 11.96
C THR A 84 15.61 1.08 12.12
N LEU A 85 14.70 1.91 12.64
CA LEU A 85 13.28 1.71 12.74
C LEU A 85 12.53 2.70 11.82
N GLY A 86 11.66 2.17 10.97
CA GLY A 86 10.63 2.91 10.24
C GLY A 86 9.24 2.62 10.83
N ILE A 87 8.41 3.65 10.97
CA ILE A 87 7.07 3.54 11.56
C ILE A 87 6.02 4.00 10.55
N SER A 88 5.02 3.16 10.34
CA SER A 88 3.79 3.44 9.60
C SER A 88 2.60 3.39 10.56
N THR A 89 1.65 4.32 10.46
CA THR A 89 0.48 4.34 11.36
C THR A 89 -0.82 4.62 10.62
N GLN A 90 -1.93 4.04 11.10
CA GLN A 90 -3.26 4.50 10.73
C GLN A 90 -3.40 6.00 10.97
N ARG A 91 -4.00 6.69 10.01
CA ARG A 91 -4.17 8.15 10.03
C ARG A 91 -5.32 8.58 10.90
N GLY A 92 -5.34 9.85 11.30
CA GLY A 92 -6.48 10.50 11.94
C GLY A 92 -6.80 10.03 13.36
N THR A 93 -6.22 8.94 13.85
CA THR A 93 -6.32 8.52 15.25
C THR A 93 -5.36 9.34 16.10
N PHE A 94 -5.86 9.99 17.16
CA PHE A 94 -5.05 10.92 17.97
C PHE A 94 -5.31 10.79 19.47
N THR A 95 -4.37 11.27 20.27
CA THR A 95 -4.56 11.50 21.71
C THR A 95 -3.90 12.81 22.14
N THR A 96 -4.12 13.20 23.39
CA THR A 96 -3.42 14.29 24.07
C THR A 96 -2.83 13.77 25.37
N TRP A 97 -1.69 14.32 25.78
CA TRP A 97 -1.00 13.89 26.99
C TRP A 97 -0.30 15.06 27.68
N ASP A 98 -0.01 14.87 28.96
CA ASP A 98 0.78 15.80 29.74
C ASP A 98 2.25 15.74 29.28
N ARG A 99 2.81 16.89 28.93
CA ARG A 99 4.14 17.07 28.34
C ARG A 99 5.25 16.54 29.24
N LYS A 100 5.10 16.64 30.57
CA LYS A 100 6.12 16.31 31.56
C LYS A 100 6.07 14.84 31.94
N THR A 101 4.87 14.30 32.12
CA THR A 101 4.67 12.94 32.62
C THR A 101 4.48 11.91 31.51
N GLY A 102 4.08 12.35 30.32
CA GLY A 102 3.74 11.45 29.21
C GLY A 102 2.39 10.75 29.36
N VAL A 103 1.63 11.05 30.43
CA VAL A 103 0.35 10.40 30.74
C VAL A 103 -0.74 10.95 29.81
N PRO A 104 -1.42 10.10 29.03
CA PRO A 104 -2.55 10.53 28.20
C PRO A 104 -3.71 11.04 29.05
N PHE A 105 -4.35 12.13 28.61
CA PHE A 105 -5.57 12.65 29.24
C PHE A 105 -6.81 11.81 28.93
N HIS A 106 -6.73 11.00 27.87
CA HIS A 106 -7.80 10.16 27.37
C HIS A 106 -7.25 9.05 26.44
N ASN A 107 -8.09 8.07 26.13
CA ASN A 107 -7.80 7.06 25.10
C ASN A 107 -7.56 7.71 23.73
N PHE A 108 -6.90 7.01 22.83
CA PHE A 108 -6.88 7.44 21.44
C PHE A 108 -8.30 7.50 20.88
N ILE A 109 -8.66 8.62 20.27
CA ILE A 109 -9.92 8.76 19.53
C ILE A 109 -9.65 8.33 18.10
N SER A 110 -10.29 7.25 17.65
CA SER A 110 -10.09 6.64 16.33
C SER A 110 -10.57 7.56 15.19
N TRP A 111 -10.01 7.38 13.99
CA TRP A 111 -10.50 8.02 12.77
C TRP A 111 -11.94 7.65 12.40
N GLN A 112 -12.45 6.54 12.94
CA GLN A 112 -13.82 6.06 12.75
C GLN A 112 -14.83 6.73 13.69
N ASP A 113 -14.36 7.46 14.68
CA ASP A 113 -15.19 7.98 15.76
C ASP A 113 -16.13 9.10 15.31
N LEU A 114 -17.40 9.01 15.72
CA LEU A 114 -18.48 9.91 15.32
C LEU A 114 -18.89 10.91 16.41
N ARG A 115 -18.17 11.01 17.54
CA ARG A 115 -18.56 11.89 18.67
C ARG A 115 -18.70 13.36 18.28
N ALA A 116 -18.00 13.77 17.23
CA ALA A 116 -18.00 15.14 16.71
C ALA A 116 -19.01 15.37 15.56
N VAL A 117 -19.90 14.41 15.25
CA VAL A 117 -20.80 14.49 14.08
C VAL A 117 -21.71 15.73 14.11
N GLU A 118 -22.31 16.03 15.25
CA GLU A 118 -23.18 17.22 15.39
C GLU A 118 -22.38 18.52 15.29
N LEU A 119 -21.14 18.52 15.80
CA LEU A 119 -20.27 19.69 15.72
C LEU A 119 -19.85 19.95 14.26
N VAL A 120 -19.47 18.91 13.52
CA VAL A 120 -19.16 18.98 12.09
C VAL A 120 -20.37 19.45 11.29
N ARG A 121 -21.56 18.88 11.55
CA ARG A 121 -22.81 19.27 10.88
C ARG A 121 -23.16 20.73 11.14
N SER A 122 -23.05 21.18 12.39
CA SER A 122 -23.31 22.58 12.77
C SER A 122 -22.36 23.54 12.05
N TRP A 123 -21.06 23.21 12.01
CA TRP A 123 -20.06 24.03 11.33
C TRP A 123 -20.27 24.11 9.82
N ASN A 124 -20.45 22.97 9.14
CA ASN A 124 -20.67 22.93 7.70
C ASN A 124 -21.93 23.71 7.26
N ASN A 125 -22.94 23.81 8.13
CA ASN A 125 -24.18 24.55 7.85
C ASN A 125 -24.15 26.02 8.32
N SER A 126 -23.09 26.44 9.03
CA SER A 126 -23.01 27.76 9.66
C SER A 126 -22.90 28.91 8.64
N CYS A 127 -23.38 30.10 9.03
CA CYS A 127 -23.20 31.32 8.24
C CYS A 127 -21.72 31.67 8.05
N THR A 128 -20.87 31.39 9.05
CA THR A 128 -19.42 31.58 8.97
C THR A 128 -18.80 30.77 7.84
N MET A 129 -19.14 29.48 7.73
CA MET A 129 -18.61 28.64 6.65
C MET A 129 -19.10 29.08 5.28
N LYS A 130 -20.40 29.43 5.15
CA LYS A 130 -20.94 29.97 3.89
C LYS A 130 -20.23 31.27 3.49
N ALA A 131 -19.93 32.15 4.44
CA ALA A 131 -19.17 33.37 4.19
C ALA A 131 -17.73 33.08 3.76
N ILE A 132 -17.04 32.14 4.42
CA ILE A 132 -15.70 31.71 4.03
C ILE A 132 -15.69 31.17 2.60
N HIS A 133 -16.63 30.28 2.25
CA HIS A 133 -16.74 29.76 0.88
C HIS A 133 -16.90 30.88 -0.14
N GLY A 134 -17.82 31.83 0.12
CA GLY A 134 -18.04 32.98 -0.77
C GLY A 134 -16.82 33.90 -0.91
N VAL A 135 -16.20 34.28 0.21
CA VAL A 135 -15.01 35.15 0.21
C VAL A 135 -13.84 34.48 -0.51
N MET A 136 -13.57 33.20 -0.21
CA MET A 136 -12.47 32.47 -0.83
C MET A 136 -12.71 32.23 -2.32
N MET A 137 -13.96 32.04 -2.74
CA MET A 137 -14.33 31.97 -4.16
C MET A 137 -14.05 33.29 -4.89
N VAL A 138 -14.39 34.44 -4.29
CA VAL A 138 -14.08 35.77 -4.85
C VAL A 138 -12.57 35.99 -4.91
N LEU A 139 -11.84 35.68 -3.84
CA LEU A 139 -10.38 35.78 -3.82
C LEU A 139 -9.71 34.88 -4.86
N HIS A 140 -10.21 33.67 -5.05
CA HIS A 140 -9.78 32.79 -6.13
C HIS A 140 -10.08 33.39 -7.50
N PHE A 141 -11.28 33.94 -7.73
CA PHE A 141 -11.64 34.57 -8.99
C PHE A 141 -10.67 35.70 -9.36
N LEU A 142 -10.32 36.55 -8.39
CA LEU A 142 -9.43 37.70 -8.56
C LEU A 142 -7.96 37.32 -8.71
N SER A 143 -7.48 36.32 -7.96
CA SER A 143 -6.04 35.97 -7.90
C SER A 143 -5.64 34.74 -8.72
N LYS A 144 -6.61 33.91 -9.12
CA LYS A 144 -6.43 32.57 -9.68
C LYS A 144 -5.61 31.61 -8.81
N ASN A 145 -5.47 31.89 -7.51
CA ASN A 145 -4.71 31.05 -6.60
C ASN A 145 -5.49 29.77 -6.22
N LYS A 146 -4.90 28.59 -6.50
CA LYS A 146 -5.48 27.27 -6.19
C LYS A 146 -5.75 27.05 -4.69
N ARG A 147 -4.98 27.67 -3.80
CA ARG A 147 -5.20 27.58 -2.34
C ARG A 147 -6.54 28.20 -1.93
N PHE A 148 -6.91 29.36 -2.51
CA PHE A 148 -8.22 29.97 -2.26
C PHE A 148 -9.35 29.14 -2.86
N GLN A 149 -9.13 28.51 -4.00
CA GLN A 149 -10.09 27.55 -4.55
C GLN A 149 -10.33 26.39 -3.58
N ALA A 150 -9.26 25.78 -3.06
CA ALA A 150 -9.37 24.70 -2.07
C ALA A 150 -10.13 25.16 -0.81
N ALA A 151 -9.80 26.35 -0.29
CA ALA A 151 -10.49 26.93 0.87
C ALA A 151 -11.97 27.22 0.59
N SER A 152 -12.33 27.55 -0.65
CA SER A 152 -13.74 27.78 -1.04
C SER A 152 -14.58 26.50 -1.10
N LEU A 153 -13.94 25.33 -1.13
CA LEU A 153 -14.57 24.01 -1.28
C LEU A 153 -14.43 23.14 -0.03
N ILE A 154 -13.82 23.67 1.04
CA ILE A 154 -13.54 22.89 2.24
C ILE A 154 -14.83 22.44 2.90
N VAL A 155 -14.93 21.14 3.17
CA VAL A 155 -16.01 20.53 3.94
C VAL A 155 -15.38 19.76 5.08
N PHE A 156 -15.89 19.97 6.29
CA PHE A 156 -15.40 19.26 7.46
C PHE A 156 -16.01 17.86 7.54
N SER A 157 -15.21 16.92 8.06
CA SER A 157 -15.57 15.52 8.22
C SER A 157 -15.14 15.04 9.60
N THR A 158 -15.85 14.07 10.17
CA THR A 158 -15.46 13.40 11.42
C THR A 158 -14.21 12.55 11.24
N GLN A 159 -13.86 12.17 10.02
CA GLN A 159 -12.61 11.47 9.72
C GLN A 159 -11.38 12.34 10.04
N HIS A 160 -11.49 13.66 9.89
CA HIS A 160 -10.44 14.60 10.28
C HIS A 160 -10.35 14.76 11.81
N VAL A 161 -9.17 15.14 12.29
CA VAL A 161 -8.91 15.33 13.72
C VAL A 161 -9.54 16.62 14.24
N THR A 162 -9.59 17.66 13.40
CA THR A 162 -9.99 19.04 13.76
C THR A 162 -11.15 19.11 14.76
N PHE A 163 -12.31 18.53 14.42
CA PHE A 163 -13.49 18.63 15.28
C PHE A 163 -13.57 17.61 16.40
N ARG A 164 -12.89 16.45 16.27
CA ARG A 164 -12.75 15.52 17.39
C ARG A 164 -11.87 16.10 18.49
N LEU A 165 -10.81 16.83 18.12
CA LEU A 165 -9.97 17.56 19.07
C LEU A 165 -10.70 18.77 19.67
N ALA A 166 -11.42 19.55 18.86
CA ALA A 166 -12.23 20.67 19.37
C ALA A 166 -13.31 20.19 20.34
N TRP A 167 -13.93 19.03 20.06
CA TRP A 167 -14.84 18.37 20.97
C TRP A 167 -14.14 17.99 22.28
N ALA A 168 -12.99 17.31 22.22
CA ALA A 168 -12.23 16.89 23.40
C ALA A 168 -11.88 18.06 24.34
N LEU A 169 -11.40 19.17 23.76
CA LEU A 169 -11.06 20.39 24.51
C LEU A 169 -12.27 20.99 25.24
N ARG A 170 -13.46 20.98 24.61
CA ARG A 170 -14.70 21.52 25.19
C ARG A 170 -15.27 20.64 26.31
N HIS A 171 -15.05 19.33 26.25
CA HIS A 171 -15.70 18.38 27.16
C HIS A 171 -14.81 17.98 28.34
N TRP A 172 -13.47 17.97 28.17
CA TRP A 172 -12.55 17.57 29.22
C TRP A 172 -11.83 18.76 29.86
N LYS A 173 -12.30 19.16 31.05
CA LYS A 173 -11.74 20.30 31.81
C LYS A 173 -10.24 20.18 32.06
N GLN A 174 -9.78 18.99 32.43
CA GLN A 174 -8.36 18.70 32.66
C GLN A 174 -7.49 18.99 31.43
N LEU A 175 -8.00 18.68 30.24
CA LEU A 175 -7.31 18.96 28.99
C LEU A 175 -7.25 20.47 28.73
N SER A 176 -8.38 21.17 28.85
CA SER A 176 -8.42 22.64 28.72
C SER A 176 -7.47 23.35 29.69
N GLN A 177 -7.39 22.87 30.94
CA GLN A 177 -6.47 23.41 31.94
C GLN A 177 -5.01 23.16 31.55
N ALA A 178 -4.66 21.93 31.15
CA ALA A 178 -3.30 21.60 30.73
C ALA A 178 -2.85 22.42 29.50
N VAL A 179 -3.76 22.76 28.59
CA VAL A 179 -3.50 23.68 27.49
C VAL A 179 -3.17 25.08 28.00
N ALA A 180 -3.99 25.62 28.90
CA ALA A 180 -3.79 26.96 29.47
C ALA A 180 -2.45 27.08 30.22
N GLU A 181 -2.01 26.00 30.86
CA GLU A 181 -0.73 25.91 31.58
C GLU A 181 0.48 25.60 30.66
N GLY A 182 0.27 25.36 29.37
CA GLY A 182 1.33 24.96 28.44
C GLY A 182 1.86 23.53 28.65
N ASN A 183 1.18 22.73 29.46
CA ASN A 183 1.56 21.35 29.79
C ASN A 183 0.94 20.31 28.86
N CYS A 184 0.13 20.68 27.87
CA CYS A 184 -0.48 19.74 26.94
C CYS A 184 0.37 19.50 25.68
N CYS A 185 0.43 18.24 25.24
CA CYS A 185 0.86 17.82 23.92
C CYS A 185 -0.30 17.17 23.17
N PHE A 186 -0.35 17.40 21.85
CA PHE A 186 -1.22 16.68 20.92
C PHE A 186 -0.38 15.82 19.99
N GLY A 187 -0.94 14.71 19.52
CA GLY A 187 -0.33 13.92 18.48
C GLY A 187 -1.24 12.83 17.93
N THR A 188 -1.04 12.52 16.65
CA THR A 188 -1.44 11.25 16.05
C THR A 188 -0.58 10.10 16.60
N ILE A 189 -0.93 8.85 16.28
CA ILE A 189 -0.23 7.66 16.83
C ILE A 189 1.29 7.74 16.63
N ASP A 190 1.74 8.16 15.44
CA ASP A 190 3.15 8.33 15.12
C ASP A 190 3.86 9.31 16.05
N THR A 191 3.24 10.46 16.32
CA THR A 191 3.78 11.48 17.22
C THR A 191 3.90 10.95 18.65
N TRP A 192 2.87 10.24 19.10
CA TRP A 192 2.87 9.65 20.44
C TRP A 192 3.91 8.54 20.57
N LEU A 193 4.06 7.69 19.54
CA LEU A 193 5.10 6.66 19.52
C LEU A 193 6.49 7.28 19.52
N LEU A 194 6.74 8.33 18.74
CA LEU A 194 8.01 9.08 18.80
C LEU A 194 8.28 9.60 20.20
N TYR A 195 7.28 10.19 20.86
CA TYR A 195 7.40 10.66 22.24
C TYR A 195 7.74 9.51 23.20
N LYS A 196 7.03 8.38 23.14
CA LYS A 196 7.27 7.22 24.02
C LYS A 196 8.64 6.58 23.76
N LEU A 197 8.99 6.36 22.49
CA LEU A 197 10.25 5.74 22.08
C LEU A 197 11.47 6.58 22.47
N THR A 198 11.34 7.90 22.46
CA THR A 198 12.43 8.83 22.78
C THR A 198 12.37 9.36 24.23
N LYS A 199 11.48 8.81 25.07
CA LYS A 199 11.20 9.27 26.43
C LYS A 199 10.99 10.79 26.55
N GLY A 200 10.18 11.32 25.65
CA GLY A 200 9.74 12.71 25.66
C GLY A 200 10.68 13.71 24.98
N LEU A 201 11.82 13.25 24.44
CA LEU A 201 12.76 14.13 23.73
C LEU A 201 12.21 14.63 22.39
N VAL A 202 11.32 13.86 21.74
CA VAL A 202 10.80 14.19 20.40
C VAL A 202 9.28 14.32 20.43
N HIS A 203 8.80 15.52 20.11
CA HIS A 203 7.40 15.83 19.84
C HIS A 203 7.26 16.31 18.39
N ALA A 204 7.21 15.35 17.48
CA ALA A 204 7.24 15.58 16.03
C ALA A 204 6.33 14.61 15.28
N THR A 205 5.97 14.97 14.04
CA THR A 205 5.24 14.15 13.08
C THR A 205 5.84 14.35 11.68
N ASP A 206 5.42 13.54 10.72
CA ASP A 206 5.77 13.74 9.32
C ASP A 206 4.66 14.46 8.54
N TYR A 207 4.98 14.93 7.33
CA TYR A 207 4.03 15.63 6.48
C TYR A 207 2.80 14.78 6.09
N SER A 208 2.97 13.47 5.92
CA SER A 208 1.87 12.60 5.52
C SER A 208 0.83 12.46 6.64
N ASN A 209 1.26 12.18 7.88
CA ASN A 209 0.36 12.16 9.05
C ASN A 209 -0.25 13.54 9.34
N ALA A 210 0.55 14.62 9.29
CA ALA A 210 0.05 15.98 9.51
C ALA A 210 -1.06 16.35 8.50
N SER A 211 -0.86 16.04 7.22
CA SER A 211 -1.83 16.36 6.16
C SER A 211 -3.18 15.66 6.33
N ALA A 212 -3.24 14.52 7.01
CA ALA A 212 -4.48 13.78 7.27
C ALA A 212 -5.30 14.33 8.47
N THR A 213 -4.78 15.32 9.20
CA THR A 213 -5.46 15.85 10.39
C THR A 213 -6.62 16.79 10.08
N GLY A 214 -6.67 17.38 8.89
CA GLY A 214 -7.57 18.49 8.56
C GLY A 214 -7.19 19.83 9.24
N MET A 215 -6.02 19.91 9.87
CA MET A 215 -5.46 21.14 10.48
C MET A 215 -4.21 21.64 9.77
N PHE A 216 -3.71 20.89 8.79
CA PHE A 216 -2.47 21.17 8.08
C PHE A 216 -2.75 21.78 6.70
N ASP A 217 -2.03 22.84 6.35
CA ASP A 217 -2.11 23.47 5.04
C ASP A 217 -1.10 22.81 4.08
N SER A 218 -1.60 21.93 3.22
CA SER A 218 -0.77 21.21 2.23
C SER A 218 -0.14 22.13 1.17
N TYR A 219 -0.64 23.35 0.95
CA TYR A 219 -0.05 24.31 0.00
C TYR A 219 1.14 25.05 0.62
N GLN A 220 1.05 25.38 1.91
CA GLN A 220 2.14 26.04 2.64
C GLN A 220 3.08 25.09 3.36
N LEU A 221 2.70 23.81 3.48
CA LEU A 221 3.44 22.78 4.21
C LEU A 221 3.68 23.15 5.69
N CYS A 222 2.65 23.71 6.34
CA CYS A 222 2.66 24.06 7.76
C CYS A 222 1.28 23.85 8.41
N TRP A 223 1.22 23.89 9.75
CA TRP A 223 -0.05 23.95 10.47
C TRP A 223 -0.83 25.20 10.06
N SER A 224 -2.13 25.04 9.76
CA SER A 224 -2.97 26.13 9.31
C SER A 224 -3.41 26.99 10.49
N GLU A 225 -2.73 28.11 10.69
CA GLU A 225 -3.08 29.08 11.74
C GLU A 225 -4.52 29.57 11.58
N PHE A 226 -4.96 29.80 10.34
CA PHE A 226 -6.32 30.23 10.03
C PHE A 226 -7.35 29.19 10.47
N LEU A 227 -7.20 27.91 10.08
CA LEU A 227 -8.17 26.87 10.46
C LEU A 227 -8.15 26.62 11.97
N CYS A 228 -6.98 26.55 12.58
CA CYS A 228 -6.86 26.37 14.03
C CYS A 228 -7.52 27.53 14.79
N CYS A 229 -7.28 28.78 14.40
CA CYS A 229 -7.93 29.94 15.01
C CYS A 229 -9.46 29.90 14.83
N LEU A 230 -9.93 29.60 13.60
CA LEU A 230 -11.35 29.53 13.25
C LEU A 230 -12.11 28.57 14.17
N VAL A 231 -11.54 27.40 14.48
CA VAL A 231 -12.18 26.38 15.33
C VAL A 231 -11.69 26.40 16.78
N SER A 232 -10.92 27.43 17.18
CA SER A 232 -10.38 27.63 18.53
C SER A 232 -9.48 26.49 19.02
N LEU A 233 -8.61 25.99 18.13
CA LEU A 233 -7.57 25.01 18.44
C LEU A 233 -6.23 25.71 18.71
N PRO A 234 -5.56 25.41 19.84
CA PRO A 234 -4.29 26.04 20.19
C PRO A 234 -3.15 25.46 19.33
N LEU A 235 -2.39 26.31 18.63
CA LEU A 235 -1.23 25.87 17.87
C LEU A 235 -0.09 25.34 18.76
N SER A 236 -0.03 25.79 20.02
CA SER A 236 1.02 25.46 20.99
C SER A 236 1.10 23.97 21.38
N ILE A 237 0.03 23.21 21.18
CA ILE A 237 0.01 21.77 21.48
C ILE A 237 0.47 20.91 20.31
N LEU A 238 0.56 21.47 19.09
CA LEU A 238 0.83 20.70 17.88
C LEU A 238 2.32 20.32 17.77
N PRO A 239 2.63 19.12 17.25
CA PRO A 239 4.01 18.67 17.08
C PRO A 239 4.72 19.42 15.96
N LYS A 240 6.05 19.38 15.97
CA LYS A 240 6.86 19.85 14.83
C LYS A 240 6.66 18.92 13.63
N VAL A 241 6.38 19.46 12.45
CA VAL A 241 6.29 18.67 11.20
C VAL A 241 7.68 18.59 10.57
N LEU A 242 8.14 17.38 10.27
CA LEU A 242 9.48 17.09 9.74
C LEU A 242 9.37 16.25 8.46
N ASN A 243 10.47 16.21 7.69
CA ASN A 243 10.55 15.39 6.47
C ASN A 243 10.31 13.90 6.79
N THR A 244 9.68 13.18 5.87
CA THR A 244 9.35 11.75 6.02
C THR A 244 10.61 10.92 6.31
N GLY A 245 11.73 11.19 5.63
CA GLY A 245 13.03 10.55 5.87
C GLY A 245 13.94 11.27 6.89
N HIS A 246 13.38 12.03 7.83
CA HIS A 246 14.16 12.71 8.86
C HIS A 246 14.68 11.74 9.94
N ARG A 247 15.79 12.07 10.59
CA ARG A 247 16.24 11.35 11.80
C ARG A 247 15.47 11.85 13.02
N PHE A 248 14.37 11.18 13.36
CA PHE A 248 13.48 11.53 14.48
C PHE A 248 14.05 11.15 15.86
N GLY A 249 15.37 11.17 16.03
CA GLY A 249 16.05 10.70 17.23
C GLY A 249 16.33 9.20 17.20
N SER A 250 16.36 8.58 18.37
CA SER A 250 16.63 7.15 18.53
C SER A 250 15.86 6.62 19.73
N THR A 251 15.53 5.34 19.70
CA THR A 251 14.85 4.69 20.82
C THR A 251 15.72 4.77 22.08
N ASP A 252 15.08 4.98 23.23
CA ASP A 252 15.75 4.90 24.52
C ASP A 252 16.21 3.46 24.78
N PRO A 253 17.48 3.23 25.17
CA PRO A 253 18.01 1.89 25.42
C PRO A 253 17.22 1.08 26.45
N SER A 254 16.48 1.72 27.37
CA SER A 254 15.68 0.98 28.36
C SER A 254 14.49 0.24 27.75
N ILE A 255 14.13 0.51 26.48
CA ILE A 255 12.97 -0.09 25.82
C ILE A 255 13.37 -1.41 25.15
N PHE A 256 14.49 -1.42 24.42
CA PHE A 256 14.93 -2.56 23.61
C PHE A 256 16.34 -3.08 23.98
N GLY A 257 16.94 -2.57 25.06
CA GLY A 257 18.31 -2.88 25.48
C GLY A 257 19.39 -2.17 24.66
N VAL A 258 19.04 -1.59 23.51
CA VAL A 258 19.93 -0.83 22.63
C VAL A 258 19.20 0.38 22.05
N SER A 259 19.95 1.40 21.65
CA SER A 259 19.39 2.55 20.93
C SER A 259 19.30 2.23 19.44
N ILE A 260 18.12 2.43 18.85
CA ILE A 260 17.84 2.22 17.44
C ILE A 260 17.43 3.55 16.82
N PRO A 261 18.13 4.07 15.81
CA PRO A 261 17.73 5.29 15.09
C PRO A 261 16.35 5.17 14.46
N ILE A 262 15.50 6.17 14.67
CA ILE A 262 14.19 6.27 14.00
C ILE A 262 14.37 7.17 12.79
N MET A 263 14.38 6.58 11.59
CA MET A 263 14.77 7.28 10.35
C MET A 263 13.59 7.55 9.41
N SER A 264 12.41 7.03 9.73
CA SER A 264 11.21 7.30 8.95
C SER A 264 9.95 7.17 9.78
N VAL A 265 9.03 8.11 9.57
CA VAL A 265 7.65 8.06 10.05
C VAL A 265 6.76 8.44 8.89
N MET A 266 5.69 7.67 8.68
CA MET A 266 4.80 7.84 7.53
C MET A 266 3.38 7.38 7.87
N ALA A 267 2.39 7.95 7.21
CA ALA A 267 1.03 7.45 7.26
C ALA A 267 0.89 6.15 6.45
N ASP A 268 0.02 5.25 6.90
CA ASP A 268 -0.15 3.90 6.32
C ASP A 268 -0.47 3.86 4.82
N GLN A 269 -1.42 4.66 4.35
CA GLN A 269 -1.79 4.66 2.93
C GLN A 269 -0.67 5.20 2.05
N GLN A 270 0.04 6.21 2.53
CA GLN A 270 1.22 6.78 1.90
C GLN A 270 2.38 5.79 1.92
N ALA A 271 2.65 5.12 3.04
CA ALA A 271 3.68 4.10 3.14
C ALA A 271 3.42 2.95 2.16
N ALA A 272 2.15 2.57 1.98
CA ALA A 272 1.77 1.58 0.97
C ALA A 272 1.94 2.10 -0.47
N MET A 273 1.66 3.38 -0.76
CA MET A 273 2.01 3.99 -2.07
C MET A 273 3.51 3.92 -2.33
N PHE A 274 4.32 4.25 -1.32
CA PHE A 274 5.78 4.23 -1.43
C PHE A 274 6.33 2.81 -1.61
N GLY A 275 5.85 1.85 -0.80
CA GLY A 275 6.23 0.44 -0.89
C GLY A 275 5.84 -0.22 -2.20
N GLU A 276 4.71 0.18 -2.78
CA GLU A 276 4.27 -0.24 -4.12
C GLU A 276 5.04 0.46 -5.25
N CYS A 277 6.03 1.30 -4.94
CA CYS A 277 6.82 2.06 -5.90
C CYS A 277 5.96 2.95 -6.82
N CYS A 278 4.91 3.57 -6.27
CA CYS A 278 4.04 4.51 -6.98
C CYS A 278 4.69 5.90 -7.06
N PHE A 279 5.90 5.99 -7.61
CA PHE A 279 6.72 7.19 -7.61
C PHE A 279 6.39 8.14 -8.76
N ASP A 280 5.78 7.64 -9.84
CA ASP A 280 5.47 8.44 -11.01
C ASP A 280 4.08 9.08 -10.91
N ILE A 281 3.93 10.27 -11.49
CA ILE A 281 2.63 10.93 -11.66
C ILE A 281 1.67 9.98 -12.39
N GLY A 282 0.49 9.78 -11.82
CA GLY A 282 -0.53 8.89 -12.36
C GLY A 282 -0.39 7.42 -11.95
N ASP A 283 0.59 7.07 -11.12
CA ASP A 283 0.58 5.80 -10.41
C ASP A 283 -0.57 5.77 -9.40
N VAL A 284 -1.33 4.67 -9.43
CA VAL A 284 -2.49 4.45 -8.57
C VAL A 284 -2.30 3.19 -7.75
N LYS A 285 -2.59 3.27 -6.46
CA LYS A 285 -2.75 2.09 -5.61
C LYS A 285 -4.10 2.12 -4.91
N ILE A 286 -4.67 0.93 -4.75
CA ILE A 286 -5.91 0.71 -4.03
C ILE A 286 -5.64 -0.23 -2.86
N THR A 287 -6.07 0.17 -1.66
CA THR A 287 -6.06 -0.70 -0.49
C THR A 287 -7.48 -0.98 -0.08
N MET A 288 -7.82 -2.26 -0.05
CA MET A 288 -9.13 -2.76 0.37
C MET A 288 -8.97 -3.45 1.72
N GLY A 289 -9.28 -2.72 2.79
CA GLY A 289 -9.38 -3.22 4.16
C GLY A 289 -10.81 -3.06 4.66
N THR A 290 -10.98 -2.57 5.89
CA THR A 290 -12.29 -2.18 6.43
C THR A 290 -13.02 -1.21 5.49
N GLY A 291 -12.29 -0.24 4.93
CA GLY A 291 -12.71 0.59 3.81
C GLY A 291 -11.78 0.43 2.60
N THR A 292 -12.11 1.09 1.51
CA THR A 292 -11.24 1.24 0.34
C THR A 292 -10.61 2.63 0.34
N PHE A 293 -9.29 2.67 0.15
CA PHE A 293 -8.54 3.89 -0.10
C PHE A 293 -7.84 3.76 -1.45
N MET A 294 -8.28 4.56 -2.41
CA MET A 294 -7.64 4.71 -3.71
C MET A 294 -6.81 5.98 -3.68
N ASN A 295 -5.53 5.87 -3.99
CA ASN A 295 -4.59 6.99 -3.98
C ASN A 295 -3.96 7.11 -5.37
N ILE A 296 -3.85 8.34 -5.87
CA ILE A 296 -3.12 8.68 -7.10
C ILE A 296 -2.00 9.67 -6.79
N ASN A 297 -0.81 9.42 -7.34
CA ASN A 297 0.32 10.34 -7.26
C ASN A 297 0.10 11.53 -8.20
N THR A 298 0.10 12.75 -7.65
CA THR A 298 -0.14 14.01 -8.39
C THR A 298 1.15 14.82 -8.59
N GLY A 299 2.31 14.28 -8.24
CA GLY A 299 3.60 14.93 -8.41
C GLY A 299 3.87 15.99 -7.34
N SER A 300 4.50 17.09 -7.74
CA SER A 300 4.98 18.13 -6.83
C SER A 300 3.97 19.23 -6.50
N GLU A 301 2.74 19.15 -7.03
CA GLU A 301 1.67 20.10 -6.74
C GLU A 301 0.49 19.41 -6.04
N PRO A 302 -0.10 20.03 -5.00
CA PRO A 302 -1.33 19.55 -4.41
C PRO A 302 -2.49 19.67 -5.41
N HIS A 303 -3.31 18.63 -5.48
CA HIS A 303 -4.52 18.62 -6.30
C HIS A 303 -5.67 19.36 -5.60
N THR A 304 -6.25 20.38 -6.22
CA THR A 304 -7.43 21.04 -5.67
C THR A 304 -8.68 20.23 -6.04
N SER A 305 -9.26 19.58 -5.04
CA SER A 305 -10.45 18.76 -5.26
C SER A 305 -11.75 19.57 -5.27
N VAL A 306 -12.58 19.32 -6.28
CA VAL A 306 -13.94 19.80 -6.50
C VAL A 306 -14.98 18.68 -6.41
N ALA A 307 -14.59 17.40 -6.56
CA ALA A 307 -15.50 16.25 -6.61
C ALA A 307 -15.37 15.32 -5.38
N GLY A 308 -14.52 15.68 -4.41
CA GLY A 308 -14.45 15.02 -3.11
C GLY A 308 -13.21 14.15 -2.88
N LEU A 309 -12.22 14.15 -3.79
CA LEU A 309 -10.88 13.65 -3.45
C LEU A 309 -10.25 14.49 -2.34
N TYR A 310 -9.43 13.90 -1.48
CA TYR A 310 -8.75 14.64 -0.43
C TYR A 310 -7.26 14.83 -0.79
N PRO A 311 -6.76 16.07 -0.90
CA PRO A 311 -5.35 16.30 -1.15
C PRO A 311 -4.53 16.05 0.12
N VAL A 312 -3.59 15.13 0.02
CA VAL A 312 -2.67 14.78 1.11
C VAL A 312 -1.23 14.90 0.63
N VAL A 313 -0.31 15.07 1.57
CA VAL A 313 1.11 14.90 1.26
C VAL A 313 1.39 13.40 1.25
N GLY A 314 1.97 12.92 0.15
CA GLY A 314 2.48 11.56 0.02
C GLY A 314 3.71 11.39 0.88
N TRP A 315 4.79 12.10 0.54
CA TRP A 315 6.03 12.13 1.31
C TRP A 315 6.83 13.39 1.02
N LYS A 316 7.75 13.71 1.94
CA LYS A 316 8.80 14.69 1.71
C LYS A 316 10.15 14.09 2.03
N ILE A 317 11.00 13.90 1.01
CA ILE A 317 12.33 13.32 1.15
C ILE A 317 13.34 14.32 0.59
N GLY A 318 14.18 14.87 1.48
CA GLY A 318 15.07 15.98 1.12
C GLY A 318 14.27 17.18 0.56
N PRO A 319 14.63 17.72 -0.62
CA PRO A 319 13.89 18.82 -1.23
C PRO A 319 12.58 18.37 -1.88
N GLU A 320 12.46 17.10 -2.28
CA GLU A 320 11.31 16.58 -3.03
C GLU A 320 10.07 16.47 -2.13
N VAL A 321 8.94 16.94 -2.67
CA VAL A 321 7.61 16.76 -2.08
C VAL A 321 6.75 16.07 -3.11
N VAL A 322 6.10 14.98 -2.73
CA VAL A 322 5.11 14.29 -3.53
C VAL A 322 3.76 14.43 -2.86
N TYR A 323 2.76 14.84 -3.65
CA TYR A 323 1.36 14.94 -3.25
C TYR A 323 0.56 13.78 -3.81
N LEU A 324 -0.50 13.42 -3.09
CA LEU A 324 -1.48 12.45 -3.53
C LEU A 324 -2.87 13.08 -3.50
N ALA A 325 -3.75 12.59 -4.39
CA ALA A 325 -5.19 12.75 -4.23
C ALA A 325 -5.77 11.40 -3.78
N GLU A 326 -6.53 11.42 -2.70
CA GLU A 326 -7.14 10.22 -2.14
C GLU A 326 -8.65 10.22 -2.35
N GLY A 327 -9.17 9.13 -2.88
CA GLY A 327 -10.59 8.80 -2.83
C GLY A 327 -10.82 7.69 -1.84
N ASN A 328 -11.81 7.84 -0.97
CA ASN A 328 -12.20 6.78 -0.05
C ASN A 328 -13.62 6.28 -0.32
N ALA A 329 -13.82 4.99 -0.06
CA ALA A 329 -15.13 4.40 0.09
C ALA A 329 -15.14 3.65 1.42
N ALA A 330 -16.04 4.04 2.31
CA ALA A 330 -16.25 3.30 3.55
C ALA A 330 -16.81 1.91 3.25
N ASP A 331 -16.85 1.08 4.29
CA ASP A 331 -17.64 -0.14 4.35
C ASP A 331 -17.30 -1.24 3.33
N THR A 332 -16.07 -1.31 2.84
CA THR A 332 -15.62 -2.40 1.95
C THR A 332 -15.54 -3.73 2.71
N GLY A 333 -14.57 -3.87 3.62
CA GLY A 333 -14.47 -5.05 4.48
C GLY A 333 -15.61 -5.14 5.49
N THR A 334 -16.18 -4.00 5.91
CA THR A 334 -17.37 -3.97 6.79
C THR A 334 -18.54 -4.69 6.15
N ALA A 335 -18.84 -4.46 4.86
CA ALA A 335 -19.94 -5.13 4.17
C ALA A 335 -19.75 -6.66 4.10
N ILE A 336 -18.51 -7.11 3.86
CA ILE A 336 -18.18 -8.54 3.83
C ILE A 336 -18.34 -9.16 5.22
N LYS A 337 -17.84 -8.50 6.26
CA LYS A 337 -17.98 -8.97 7.64
C LYS A 337 -19.44 -9.00 8.08
N TRP A 338 -20.20 -7.95 7.78
CA TRP A 338 -21.64 -7.89 8.05
C TRP A 338 -22.40 -9.02 7.35
N ALA A 339 -22.07 -9.31 6.09
CA ALA A 339 -22.67 -10.43 5.36
C ALA A 339 -22.36 -11.80 6.00
N GLN A 340 -21.16 -11.96 6.55
CA GLN A 340 -20.78 -13.14 7.33
C GLN A 340 -21.58 -13.22 8.64
N GLU A 341 -21.75 -12.11 9.36
CA GLU A 341 -22.55 -12.03 10.59
C GLU A 341 -24.05 -12.28 10.34
N LEU A 342 -24.55 -12.03 9.13
CA LEU A 342 -25.89 -12.43 8.66
C LEU A 342 -25.98 -13.89 8.20
N GLU A 343 -24.92 -14.68 8.38
CA GLU A 343 -24.85 -16.09 7.98
C GLU A 343 -25.12 -16.31 6.48
N LEU A 344 -24.75 -15.33 5.64
CA LEU A 344 -24.79 -15.53 4.18
C LEU A 344 -23.73 -16.54 3.73
N PHE A 345 -22.59 -16.58 4.44
CA PHE A 345 -21.52 -17.56 4.29
C PHE A 345 -20.79 -17.72 5.64
N SER A 346 -20.10 -18.84 5.83
CA SER A 346 -19.35 -19.11 7.06
C SER A 346 -17.89 -18.69 6.95
N ASP A 347 -17.27 -18.96 5.79
CA ASP A 347 -15.90 -18.57 5.49
C ASP A 347 -15.86 -17.62 4.29
N VAL A 348 -15.13 -16.50 4.41
CA VAL A 348 -14.96 -15.52 3.33
C VAL A 348 -14.42 -16.15 2.05
N ARG A 349 -13.65 -17.24 2.14
CA ARG A 349 -13.10 -17.97 0.99
C ARG A 349 -14.19 -18.63 0.13
N GLU A 350 -15.36 -18.90 0.69
CA GLU A 350 -16.50 -19.49 -0.04
C GLU A 350 -17.15 -18.49 -1.00
N THR A 351 -16.98 -17.19 -0.75
CA THR A 351 -17.66 -16.13 -1.49
C THR A 351 -17.33 -16.14 -2.99
N ASP A 352 -16.12 -16.55 -3.37
CA ASP A 352 -15.72 -16.70 -4.78
C ASP A 352 -16.52 -17.81 -5.47
N ALA A 353 -16.60 -18.99 -4.86
CA ALA A 353 -17.39 -20.10 -5.41
C ALA A 353 -18.88 -19.76 -5.46
N MET A 354 -19.42 -19.12 -4.41
CA MET A 354 -20.82 -18.68 -4.37
C MET A 354 -21.12 -17.67 -5.48
N ALA A 355 -20.28 -16.65 -5.65
CA ALA A 355 -20.45 -15.62 -6.65
C ALA A 355 -20.29 -16.14 -8.08
N ASN A 356 -19.54 -17.23 -8.30
CA ASN A 356 -19.41 -17.90 -9.59
C ASN A 356 -20.45 -19.02 -9.83
N SER A 357 -21.20 -19.43 -8.79
CA SER A 357 -22.30 -20.41 -8.93
C SER A 357 -23.54 -19.83 -9.65
N VAL A 358 -23.59 -18.50 -9.79
CA VAL A 358 -24.66 -17.75 -10.46
C VAL A 358 -24.05 -16.88 -11.57
N ALA A 359 -24.76 -16.71 -12.67
CA ALA A 359 -24.26 -15.96 -13.82
C ALA A 359 -24.17 -14.43 -13.57
N ASN A 360 -25.02 -13.91 -12.69
CA ASN A 360 -25.13 -12.50 -12.31
C ASN A 360 -25.83 -12.40 -10.94
N SER A 361 -26.08 -11.17 -10.45
CA SER A 361 -26.81 -10.92 -9.20
C SER A 361 -28.35 -11.05 -9.32
N ASP A 362 -28.88 -11.53 -10.43
CA ASP A 362 -30.32 -11.54 -10.78
C ASP A 362 -30.98 -10.14 -10.73
N GLY A 363 -30.19 -9.10 -11.02
CA GLY A 363 -30.63 -7.70 -10.93
C GLY A 363 -30.66 -7.14 -9.51
N VAL A 364 -30.19 -7.90 -8.53
CA VAL A 364 -30.01 -7.41 -7.16
C VAL A 364 -28.83 -6.46 -7.10
N CYS A 365 -29.04 -5.29 -6.54
CA CYS A 365 -28.01 -4.30 -6.28
C CYS A 365 -27.87 -4.09 -4.77
N PHE A 366 -26.63 -4.12 -4.28
CA PHE A 366 -26.32 -3.74 -2.91
C PHE A 366 -25.60 -2.39 -2.88
N VAL A 367 -26.02 -1.49 -1.99
CA VAL A 367 -25.35 -0.22 -1.74
C VAL A 367 -24.70 -0.28 -0.35
N PRO A 368 -23.36 -0.36 -0.24
CA PRO A 368 -22.65 -0.50 1.04
C PRO A 368 -22.44 0.86 1.69
N SER A 369 -23.49 1.42 2.30
CA SER A 369 -23.44 2.74 2.95
C SER A 369 -23.94 2.67 4.40
N PHE A 370 -23.29 1.84 5.22
CA PHE A 370 -23.57 1.79 6.66
C PHE A 370 -23.11 3.08 7.35
N SER A 371 -22.07 3.70 6.81
CA SER A 371 -21.46 4.95 7.26
C SER A 371 -21.75 6.13 6.31
N GLY A 372 -22.84 6.06 5.54
CA GLY A 372 -23.11 7.00 4.43
C GLY A 372 -22.24 6.74 3.20
N LEU A 373 -22.45 7.52 2.14
CA LEU A 373 -21.66 7.44 0.90
C LEU A 373 -20.63 8.57 0.83
N GLN A 374 -19.36 8.21 0.65
CA GLN A 374 -18.27 9.16 0.45
C GLN A 374 -18.21 9.60 -1.02
N ALA A 375 -17.06 10.13 -1.45
CA ALA A 375 -16.84 10.58 -2.81
C ALA A 375 -17.28 9.52 -3.84
N PRO A 376 -17.86 9.94 -4.99
CA PRO A 376 -18.13 11.32 -5.37
C PRO A 376 -19.46 11.90 -4.83
N LEU A 377 -20.29 11.10 -4.16
CA LEU A 377 -21.65 11.51 -3.79
C LEU A 377 -21.71 12.33 -2.50
N ASN A 378 -20.85 12.00 -1.53
CA ASN A 378 -20.76 12.69 -0.23
C ASN A 378 -22.13 12.84 0.47
N ASP A 379 -22.91 11.76 0.48
CA ASP A 379 -24.22 11.71 1.13
C ASP A 379 -24.12 11.02 2.50
N PRO A 380 -24.08 11.78 3.61
CA PRO A 380 -24.03 11.21 4.96
C PRO A 380 -25.35 10.57 5.40
N LYS A 381 -26.44 10.72 4.62
CA LYS A 381 -27.76 10.16 4.93
C LYS A 381 -28.05 8.87 4.16
N ALA A 382 -27.17 8.48 3.24
CA ALA A 382 -27.32 7.23 2.50
C ALA A 382 -27.29 6.04 3.47
N CYS A 383 -28.22 5.10 3.29
CA CYS A 383 -28.36 3.91 4.13
C CYS A 383 -28.07 2.65 3.32
N ALA A 384 -27.40 1.69 3.95
CA ALA A 384 -27.14 0.41 3.32
C ALA A 384 -28.45 -0.25 2.87
N SER A 385 -28.52 -0.71 1.62
CA SER A 385 -29.76 -1.22 1.03
C SER A 385 -29.52 -2.29 -0.03
N PHE A 386 -30.40 -3.29 -0.04
CA PHE A 386 -30.59 -4.21 -1.16
C PHE A 386 -31.79 -3.73 -1.98
N MET A 387 -31.62 -3.68 -3.30
CA MET A 387 -32.67 -3.32 -4.26
C MET A 387 -32.78 -4.41 -5.32
N GLY A 388 -33.97 -4.58 -5.89
CA GLY A 388 -34.19 -5.55 -6.97
C GLY A 388 -34.36 -7.00 -6.54
N LEU A 389 -34.68 -7.26 -5.26
CA LEU A 389 -34.97 -8.60 -4.76
C LEU A 389 -36.19 -9.21 -5.47
N LYS A 390 -36.09 -10.49 -5.81
CA LYS A 390 -37.15 -11.31 -6.43
C LYS A 390 -37.40 -12.56 -5.58
N PRO A 391 -38.54 -13.25 -5.75
CA PRO A 391 -38.75 -14.55 -5.13
C PRO A 391 -37.70 -15.61 -5.51
N SER A 392 -37.02 -15.43 -6.66
CA SER A 392 -35.91 -16.27 -7.14
C SER A 392 -34.55 -15.94 -6.52
N THR A 393 -34.42 -14.85 -5.77
CA THR A 393 -33.14 -14.41 -5.21
C THR A 393 -32.63 -15.42 -4.18
N THR A 394 -31.34 -15.78 -4.26
CA THR A 394 -30.69 -16.78 -3.40
C THR A 394 -29.54 -16.14 -2.63
N LYS A 395 -28.97 -16.84 -1.64
CA LYS A 395 -27.77 -16.38 -0.93
C LYS A 395 -26.61 -16.06 -1.89
N SER A 396 -26.41 -16.88 -2.93
CA SER A 396 -25.37 -16.63 -3.95
C SER A 396 -25.58 -15.32 -4.70
N HIS A 397 -26.83 -14.97 -5.05
CA HIS A 397 -27.16 -13.69 -5.68
C HIS A 397 -26.83 -12.50 -4.75
N LEU A 398 -27.15 -12.61 -3.45
CA LEU A 398 -26.83 -11.57 -2.46
C LEU A 398 -25.32 -11.38 -2.28
N VAL A 399 -24.57 -12.49 -2.13
CA VAL A 399 -23.10 -12.45 -2.00
C VAL A 399 -22.47 -11.84 -3.26
N ARG A 400 -22.94 -12.24 -4.45
CA ARG A 400 -22.51 -11.63 -5.72
C ARG A 400 -22.76 -10.12 -5.74
N ALA A 401 -23.97 -9.68 -5.39
CA ALA A 401 -24.33 -8.26 -5.35
C ALA A 401 -23.45 -7.46 -4.37
N ILE A 402 -23.11 -8.03 -3.20
CA ILE A 402 -22.19 -7.40 -2.25
C ILE A 402 -20.79 -7.23 -2.86
N LEU A 403 -20.24 -8.27 -3.49
CA LEU A 403 -18.92 -8.19 -4.13
C LEU A 403 -18.90 -7.22 -5.32
N GLU A 404 -19.95 -7.24 -6.15
CA GLU A 404 -20.14 -6.29 -7.25
C GLU A 404 -20.22 -4.85 -6.74
N SER A 405 -20.90 -4.63 -5.61
CA SER A 405 -20.98 -3.29 -5.01
C SER A 405 -19.60 -2.70 -4.69
N VAL A 406 -18.67 -3.52 -4.19
CA VAL A 406 -17.29 -3.11 -3.92
C VAL A 406 -16.59 -2.71 -5.22
N ALA A 407 -16.73 -3.51 -6.27
CA ALA A 407 -16.19 -3.19 -7.59
C ALA A 407 -16.78 -1.90 -8.17
N PHE A 408 -18.10 -1.68 -8.02
CA PHE A 408 -18.77 -0.45 -8.46
C PHE A 408 -18.28 0.77 -7.71
N ARG A 409 -18.11 0.69 -6.39
CA ARG A 409 -17.52 1.78 -5.59
C ARG A 409 -16.09 2.11 -6.04
N ASN A 410 -15.27 1.09 -6.30
CA ASN A 410 -13.92 1.28 -6.83
C ASN A 410 -13.93 1.96 -8.21
N LYS A 411 -14.84 1.54 -9.08
CA LYS A 411 -15.01 2.12 -10.42
C LYS A 411 -15.45 3.59 -10.33
N GLN A 412 -16.37 3.93 -9.43
CA GLN A 412 -16.80 5.32 -9.20
C GLN A 412 -15.64 6.20 -8.73
N LEU A 413 -14.80 5.71 -7.81
CA LEU A 413 -13.60 6.44 -7.37
C LEU A 413 -12.60 6.62 -8.52
N TYR A 414 -12.35 5.56 -9.29
CA TYR A 414 -11.47 5.61 -10.45
C TYR A 414 -11.92 6.64 -11.49
N GLU A 415 -13.20 6.66 -11.83
CA GLU A 415 -13.75 7.64 -12.78
C GLU A 415 -13.70 9.06 -12.25
N THR A 416 -13.90 9.24 -10.94
CA THR A 416 -13.74 10.53 -10.26
C THR A 416 -12.30 11.02 -10.37
N MET A 417 -11.32 10.15 -10.09
CA MET A 417 -9.90 10.48 -10.24
C MET A 417 -9.53 10.92 -11.65
N LEU A 418 -9.94 10.16 -12.67
CA LEU A 418 -9.66 10.52 -14.06
C LEU A 418 -10.27 11.87 -14.44
N ARG A 419 -11.53 12.09 -14.06
CA ARG A 419 -12.27 13.30 -14.41
C ARG A 419 -11.69 14.53 -13.73
N GLU A 420 -11.22 14.38 -12.50
CA GLU A 420 -10.86 15.51 -11.64
C GLU A 420 -9.38 15.87 -11.73
N THR A 421 -8.50 14.88 -11.75
CA THR A 421 -7.05 15.13 -11.81
C THR A 421 -6.58 15.45 -13.23
N HIS A 422 -7.31 15.02 -14.26
CA HIS A 422 -6.88 15.02 -15.65
C HIS A 422 -5.52 14.33 -15.89
N ILE A 423 -5.08 13.50 -14.94
CA ILE A 423 -3.85 12.72 -15.04
C ILE A 423 -4.19 11.37 -15.66
N PRO A 424 -3.51 10.95 -16.75
CA PRO A 424 -3.69 9.62 -17.29
C PRO A 424 -3.16 8.58 -16.29
N ILE A 425 -4.02 7.65 -15.88
CA ILE A 425 -3.62 6.57 -14.98
C ILE A 425 -2.69 5.61 -15.74
N ARG A 426 -1.44 5.53 -15.28
CA ARG A 426 -0.40 4.73 -15.93
C ARG A 426 -0.49 3.26 -15.53
N LYS A 427 -0.63 3.02 -14.23
CA LYS A 427 -0.67 1.68 -13.61
C LYS A 427 -1.58 1.75 -12.39
N ILE A 428 -2.56 0.85 -12.35
CA ILE A 428 -3.20 0.48 -11.09
C ILE A 428 -2.41 -0.73 -10.59
N ARG A 429 -1.79 -0.66 -9.41
CA ARG A 429 -1.13 -1.82 -8.83
C ARG A 429 -2.10 -2.57 -7.92
N SER A 430 -2.41 -3.80 -8.30
CA SER A 430 -2.84 -4.88 -7.40
C SER A 430 -1.96 -6.10 -7.68
N LEU A 431 -1.87 -7.07 -6.76
CA LEU A 431 -1.17 -8.33 -7.02
C LEU A 431 -1.91 -9.08 -8.15
N TYR A 432 -1.50 -8.90 -9.41
CA TYR A 432 -2.18 -9.52 -10.55
C TYR A 432 -1.72 -10.96 -10.77
N LYS A 433 -2.68 -11.86 -10.95
CA LYS A 433 -2.46 -13.13 -11.67
C LYS A 433 -2.00 -12.80 -13.09
N TYR A 434 -1.06 -13.58 -13.63
CA TYR A 434 -0.64 -13.49 -15.03
C TYR A 434 -1.86 -13.58 -15.94
N ASN A 435 -2.09 -12.55 -16.76
CA ASN A 435 -3.27 -12.43 -17.60
C ASN A 435 -2.97 -12.92 -19.03
N ASP A 436 -3.52 -14.09 -19.39
CA ASP A 436 -3.35 -14.66 -20.73
C ASP A 436 -4.00 -13.79 -21.83
N THR A 437 -4.98 -12.94 -21.52
CA THR A 437 -5.63 -12.03 -22.48
C THR A 437 -4.69 -10.93 -23.00
N GLU A 438 -3.62 -10.59 -22.29
CA GLU A 438 -2.61 -9.69 -22.84
C GLU A 438 -1.89 -10.31 -24.06
N GLN A 439 -1.75 -11.64 -24.09
CA GLN A 439 -1.15 -12.36 -25.20
C GLN A 439 -2.03 -12.38 -26.44
N GLU A 440 -3.36 -12.26 -26.29
CA GLU A 440 -4.28 -12.20 -27.43
C GLU A 440 -4.13 -10.93 -28.26
N ARG A 441 -3.58 -9.86 -27.65
CA ARG A 441 -3.32 -8.57 -28.32
C ARG A 441 -1.97 -8.53 -29.06
N ASN A 442 -1.15 -9.57 -28.93
CA ASN A 442 0.16 -9.66 -29.58
C ASN A 442 0.03 -10.16 -31.02
N GLU A 443 0.99 -9.80 -31.89
CA GLU A 443 0.98 -10.17 -33.30
C GLU A 443 1.31 -11.66 -33.50
N ALA A 444 0.77 -12.27 -34.55
CA ALA A 444 1.26 -13.55 -35.03
C ALA A 444 2.62 -13.33 -35.73
N CYS A 445 3.70 -13.84 -35.15
CA CYS A 445 5.03 -13.73 -35.73
C CYS A 445 5.39 -14.97 -36.56
N THR A 446 6.37 -14.78 -37.45
CA THR A 446 6.93 -15.87 -38.26
C THR A 446 7.97 -16.63 -37.45
N ALA A 447 7.83 -17.95 -37.36
CA ALA A 447 8.79 -18.83 -36.68
C ALA A 447 10.20 -18.70 -37.29
N GLY A 448 11.22 -18.77 -36.44
CA GLY A 448 12.64 -18.66 -36.81
C GLY A 448 13.13 -17.24 -37.07
N VAL A 449 12.25 -16.24 -37.08
CA VAL A 449 12.58 -14.84 -37.35
C VAL A 449 12.48 -14.02 -36.07
N TYR A 450 13.60 -13.49 -35.59
CA TYR A 450 13.60 -12.41 -34.60
C TYR A 450 13.47 -11.07 -35.34
N PHE A 451 12.89 -10.05 -34.71
CA PHE A 451 12.84 -8.70 -35.31
C PHE A 451 13.94 -7.82 -34.71
N GLU A 452 14.38 -6.79 -35.44
CA GLU A 452 15.23 -5.74 -34.90
C GLU A 452 14.33 -4.54 -34.57
N GLN A 453 14.53 -3.91 -33.40
CA GLN A 453 13.72 -2.77 -32.95
C GLN A 453 14.61 -1.53 -32.86
N GLU A 454 15.08 -1.05 -34.01
CA GLU A 454 15.69 0.27 -34.14
C GLU A 454 14.61 1.28 -34.57
N GLY A 455 14.25 2.24 -33.72
CA GLY A 455 13.22 3.24 -34.04
C GLY A 455 12.98 4.30 -32.95
N GLU A 456 12.46 5.45 -33.35
CA GLU A 456 12.08 6.56 -32.47
C GLU A 456 10.86 6.25 -31.58
N VAL A 457 10.64 7.08 -30.57
CA VAL A 457 9.55 6.93 -29.60
C VAL A 457 8.20 7.14 -30.30
N GLY A 458 7.49 6.06 -30.62
CA GLY A 458 6.14 6.15 -31.19
C GLY A 458 5.73 4.98 -32.08
N GLU A 459 6.67 4.22 -32.63
CA GLU A 459 6.34 2.99 -33.37
C GLU A 459 5.89 1.88 -32.41
N GLN A 460 4.76 1.24 -32.73
CA GLN A 460 4.23 0.11 -31.98
C GLN A 460 5.27 -1.01 -31.97
N ARG A 461 5.89 -1.23 -30.80
CA ARG A 461 6.82 -2.34 -30.62
C ARG A 461 6.04 -3.65 -30.72
N LYS A 462 6.44 -4.47 -31.68
CA LYS A 462 5.83 -5.77 -31.92
C LYS A 462 6.20 -6.71 -30.78
N ALA A 463 5.27 -7.59 -30.42
CA ALA A 463 5.49 -8.70 -29.52
C ALA A 463 4.71 -9.89 -30.08
N CYS A 464 5.29 -11.09 -30.02
CA CYS A 464 4.70 -12.27 -30.63
C CYS A 464 3.69 -12.96 -29.72
N GLN A 465 2.59 -13.47 -30.24
CA GLN A 465 1.64 -14.20 -29.40
C GLN A 465 2.27 -15.46 -28.81
N PHE A 466 2.33 -15.58 -27.47
CA PHE A 466 2.78 -16.79 -26.77
C PHE A 466 1.65 -17.41 -25.96
N LYS A 467 1.32 -18.68 -26.21
CA LYS A 467 0.32 -19.43 -25.44
C LYS A 467 0.98 -20.09 -24.25
N ARG A 468 0.72 -19.62 -23.03
CA ARG A 468 1.25 -20.20 -21.79
C ARG A 468 0.88 -21.67 -21.59
N SER A 469 -0.27 -22.11 -22.13
CA SER A 469 -0.67 -23.52 -22.17
C SER A 469 0.32 -24.42 -22.91
N SER A 470 1.19 -23.90 -23.79
CA SER A 470 2.26 -24.69 -24.40
C SER A 470 3.26 -25.23 -23.37
N LEU A 471 3.38 -24.59 -22.22
CA LEU A 471 4.25 -25.00 -21.11
C LEU A 471 3.55 -25.92 -20.09
N SER A 472 2.24 -26.18 -20.25
CA SER A 472 1.42 -26.96 -19.30
C SER A 472 1.94 -28.38 -19.06
N ARG A 473 2.61 -28.98 -20.05
CA ARG A 473 3.23 -30.31 -19.92
C ARG A 473 4.26 -30.39 -18.79
N CYS A 474 4.75 -29.25 -18.31
CA CYS A 474 5.69 -29.18 -17.21
C CYS A 474 5.13 -29.79 -15.91
N SER A 475 3.89 -29.45 -15.54
CA SER A 475 3.31 -30.03 -14.33
C SER A 475 3.07 -31.52 -14.48
N GLY A 476 2.76 -31.97 -15.70
CA GLY A 476 2.31 -33.35 -15.96
C GLY A 476 0.88 -33.59 -15.48
N LEU A 477 0.17 -32.51 -15.13
CA LEU A 477 -1.18 -32.49 -14.58
C LEU A 477 -2.07 -31.65 -15.50
N SER A 478 -3.37 -31.89 -15.47
CA SER A 478 -4.35 -31.04 -16.16
C SER A 478 -4.66 -29.74 -15.38
N ASP A 479 -3.69 -29.22 -14.61
CA ASP A 479 -3.85 -28.05 -13.76
C ASP A 479 -3.39 -26.75 -14.46
N THR A 480 -3.95 -25.63 -14.02
CA THR A 480 -3.55 -24.29 -14.51
C THR A 480 -2.57 -23.60 -13.56
N THR A 481 -2.22 -24.27 -12.45
CA THR A 481 -1.30 -23.79 -11.40
C THR A 481 0.11 -24.35 -11.55
N PHE A 482 0.36 -25.14 -12.60
CA PHE A 482 1.69 -25.65 -12.96
C PHE A 482 2.32 -26.49 -11.85
N GLY A 483 1.52 -27.38 -11.24
CA GLY A 483 1.96 -28.35 -10.22
C GLY A 483 2.20 -27.78 -8.83
N TYR A 484 1.91 -26.49 -8.61
CA TYR A 484 2.11 -25.83 -7.32
C TYR A 484 1.26 -26.45 -6.21
N ALA A 485 0.00 -26.79 -6.50
CA ALA A 485 -0.92 -27.35 -5.51
C ALA A 485 -0.53 -28.76 -5.04
N GLU A 486 0.21 -29.51 -5.86
CA GLU A 486 0.65 -30.88 -5.55
C GLU A 486 2.11 -30.95 -5.07
N GLY A 487 2.72 -29.81 -4.73
CA GLY A 487 4.11 -29.76 -4.28
C GLY A 487 5.13 -30.15 -5.36
N ARG A 488 4.74 -30.02 -6.64
CA ARG A 488 5.57 -30.33 -7.82
C ARG A 488 5.67 -29.11 -8.75
N PRO A 489 6.17 -27.96 -8.25
CA PRO A 489 6.07 -26.70 -8.96
C PRO A 489 6.95 -26.69 -10.20
N CYS A 490 6.41 -26.11 -11.28
CA CYS A 490 7.17 -25.71 -12.44
C CYS A 490 7.53 -24.23 -12.36
N VAL A 491 8.80 -23.92 -12.58
CA VAL A 491 9.31 -22.54 -12.62
C VAL A 491 9.17 -22.01 -14.04
N LEU A 492 8.31 -21.01 -14.24
CA LEU A 492 8.17 -20.33 -15.52
C LEU A 492 9.23 -19.23 -15.65
N LEU A 493 10.11 -19.36 -16.63
CA LEU A 493 11.16 -18.40 -16.93
C LEU A 493 10.70 -17.41 -18.00
N LYS A 494 10.83 -16.13 -17.67
CA LYS A 494 10.30 -15.00 -18.44
C LYS A 494 11.40 -14.03 -18.81
N MET A 495 11.43 -13.61 -20.07
CA MET A 495 12.47 -12.73 -20.60
C MET A 495 12.05 -11.26 -20.62
N ASN A 496 12.11 -10.54 -19.50
CA ASN A 496 11.59 -9.15 -19.46
C ASN A 496 12.60 -8.03 -19.76
N ARG A 497 13.90 -8.28 -19.57
CA ARG A 497 14.92 -7.21 -19.44
C ARG A 497 16.27 -7.58 -20.05
N ILE A 498 16.24 -8.29 -21.16
CA ILE A 498 17.44 -8.65 -21.89
C ILE A 498 17.70 -7.54 -22.90
N ILE A 499 18.87 -6.90 -22.80
CA ILE A 499 19.28 -5.77 -23.62
C ILE A 499 20.61 -6.14 -24.28
N GLY A 500 20.75 -5.88 -25.58
CA GLY A 500 22.00 -6.14 -26.30
C GLY A 500 22.29 -7.61 -26.60
N LEU A 501 21.38 -8.56 -26.28
CA LEU A 501 21.54 -9.96 -26.69
C LEU A 501 21.02 -10.19 -28.11
N LYS A 502 21.92 -10.60 -29.00
CA LYS A 502 21.61 -10.95 -30.39
C LYS A 502 21.75 -12.45 -30.62
N PRO A 503 20.66 -13.18 -30.91
CA PRO A 503 20.72 -14.59 -31.28
C PRO A 503 21.06 -14.71 -32.77
N ARG A 504 22.24 -15.24 -33.09
CA ARG A 504 22.53 -15.74 -34.45
C ARG A 504 22.28 -17.24 -34.52
N GLY A 505 22.68 -17.94 -33.46
CA GLY A 505 22.37 -19.35 -33.22
C GLY A 505 20.98 -19.59 -32.63
N ASP A 506 20.73 -20.82 -32.19
CA ASP A 506 19.46 -21.21 -31.57
C ASP A 506 19.53 -21.02 -30.05
N PRO A 507 18.71 -20.13 -29.48
CA PRO A 507 18.75 -19.86 -28.05
C PRO A 507 18.05 -20.94 -27.24
N TYR A 508 18.59 -21.21 -26.06
CA TYR A 508 17.97 -22.08 -25.07
C TYR A 508 18.27 -21.58 -23.66
N VAL A 509 17.45 -22.02 -22.71
CA VAL A 509 17.67 -21.73 -21.28
C VAL A 509 18.32 -22.92 -20.62
N ASN A 510 19.44 -22.68 -19.95
CA ASN A 510 20.16 -23.65 -19.15
C ASN A 510 20.10 -23.24 -17.67
N CYS A 511 19.67 -24.15 -16.80
CA CYS A 511 19.57 -23.92 -15.37
C CYS A 511 20.48 -24.87 -14.60
N THR A 512 21.12 -24.34 -13.56
CA THR A 512 22.02 -25.07 -12.67
C THR A 512 21.68 -24.78 -11.22
N ALA A 513 21.84 -25.78 -10.36
CA ALA A 513 21.70 -25.61 -8.91
C ALA A 513 23.10 -25.38 -8.32
N LYS A 514 23.27 -24.35 -7.49
CA LYS A 514 24.55 -24.00 -6.87
C LYS A 514 24.82 -24.89 -5.65
N ARG A 515 25.21 -26.15 -5.89
CA ARG A 515 25.61 -27.14 -4.85
C ARG A 515 26.51 -28.23 -5.44
N ASP A 516 27.11 -29.06 -4.58
CA ASP A 516 28.08 -30.09 -4.99
C ASP A 516 27.46 -31.20 -5.87
N ASN A 517 26.20 -31.57 -5.62
CA ASN A 517 25.48 -32.58 -6.41
C ASN A 517 24.47 -31.93 -7.37
N PRO A 518 24.56 -32.10 -8.69
CA PRO A 518 23.62 -31.48 -9.62
C PRO A 518 22.18 -31.98 -9.42
N ILE A 519 21.20 -31.08 -9.52
CA ILE A 519 19.77 -31.44 -9.55
C ILE A 519 19.38 -31.73 -10.99
N GLN A 520 18.67 -32.84 -11.21
CA GLN A 520 18.10 -33.11 -12.53
C GLN A 520 16.95 -32.13 -12.81
N MET A 521 16.98 -31.51 -13.98
CA MET A 521 15.96 -30.55 -14.39
C MET A 521 15.36 -31.00 -15.71
N GLN A 522 14.05 -30.88 -15.82
CA GLN A 522 13.31 -31.14 -17.05
C GLN A 522 12.75 -29.82 -17.59
N TYR A 523 12.97 -29.60 -18.89
CA TYR A 523 12.62 -28.35 -19.55
C TYR A 523 11.43 -28.52 -20.48
N PHE A 524 10.63 -27.46 -20.57
CA PHE A 524 9.49 -27.37 -21.47
C PHE A 524 9.52 -26.01 -22.16
N PRO A 525 9.66 -25.93 -23.49
CA PRO A 525 9.93 -27.03 -24.42
C PRO A 525 11.21 -27.81 -24.10
N SER A 526 11.36 -29.01 -24.66
CA SER A 526 12.53 -29.88 -24.41
C SER A 526 13.84 -29.14 -24.66
N GLU A 527 14.85 -29.44 -23.85
CA GLU A 527 16.17 -28.77 -23.88
C GLU A 527 16.14 -27.26 -23.57
N GLY A 528 15.00 -26.73 -23.12
CA GLY A 528 14.86 -25.29 -22.83
C GLY A 528 14.93 -24.42 -24.08
N ARG A 529 14.77 -25.02 -25.27
CA ARG A 529 14.76 -24.28 -26.54
C ARG A 529 13.46 -23.49 -26.69
N PHE A 530 13.59 -22.32 -27.31
CA PHE A 530 12.46 -21.50 -27.69
C PHE A 530 12.75 -20.81 -29.02
N ASP A 531 11.70 -20.50 -29.77
CA ASP A 531 11.83 -19.93 -31.10
C ASP A 531 12.40 -18.49 -31.05
N LYS A 532 13.23 -18.14 -32.05
CA LYS A 532 13.83 -16.80 -32.19
C LYS A 532 12.79 -15.68 -32.27
N MET A 533 11.57 -15.97 -32.71
CA MET A 533 10.46 -15.01 -32.68
C MET A 533 10.15 -14.48 -31.27
N TYR A 534 10.44 -15.26 -30.22
CA TYR A 534 10.27 -14.86 -28.83
C TYR A 534 11.55 -14.27 -28.22
N PHE A 535 12.54 -13.93 -29.04
CA PHE A 535 13.71 -13.25 -28.54
C PHE A 535 13.40 -11.74 -28.43
N PRO A 536 13.55 -11.13 -27.23
CA PRO A 536 13.34 -9.70 -27.05
C PRO A 536 14.50 -8.97 -27.72
N TYR A 537 14.30 -8.61 -28.99
CA TYR A 537 14.90 -7.55 -29.81
C TYR A 537 16.29 -6.99 -29.42
N TYR A 538 17.18 -6.88 -30.42
CA TYR A 538 18.42 -6.10 -30.37
C TYR A 538 18.09 -4.59 -30.40
N GLY A 539 18.46 -3.84 -29.35
CA GLY A 539 18.20 -2.39 -29.25
C GLY A 539 18.40 -1.79 -27.84
N ASN A 540 18.39 -0.45 -27.75
CA ASN A 540 18.82 0.29 -26.56
C ASN A 540 17.73 0.62 -25.51
N LYS A 541 16.51 0.08 -25.62
CA LYS A 541 15.36 0.51 -24.78
C LYS A 541 14.49 -0.67 -24.32
N LEU A 542 14.08 -0.66 -23.05
CA LEU A 542 13.30 -1.71 -22.38
C LEU A 542 11.88 -1.84 -22.95
N HIS A 543 11.41 -3.07 -23.22
CA HIS A 543 10.06 -3.35 -23.70
C HIS A 543 9.09 -3.63 -22.54
N GLU A 544 8.46 -2.57 -22.02
CA GLU A 544 7.61 -2.64 -20.81
C GLU A 544 6.45 -3.65 -20.89
N ARG A 545 5.95 -3.95 -22.10
CA ARG A 545 4.82 -4.87 -22.33
C ARG A 545 5.21 -6.29 -22.74
N TYR A 546 6.52 -6.62 -22.76
CA TYR A 546 6.94 -7.96 -23.15
C TYR A 546 6.76 -8.87 -21.95
N VAL A 547 5.77 -9.77 -22.01
CA VAL A 547 5.39 -10.60 -20.87
C VAL A 547 5.55 -12.11 -21.08
N GLN A 548 6.26 -12.55 -22.12
CA GLN A 548 6.21 -13.96 -22.55
C GLN A 548 7.11 -14.85 -21.70
N PRO A 549 6.56 -15.85 -20.97
CA PRO A 549 7.35 -16.95 -20.43
C PRO A 549 7.77 -17.83 -21.60
N VAL A 550 9.05 -18.11 -21.76
CA VAL A 550 9.54 -18.87 -22.94
C VAL A 550 9.87 -20.32 -22.61
N VAL A 551 10.20 -20.60 -21.35
CA VAL A 551 10.61 -21.92 -20.88
C VAL A 551 10.03 -22.16 -19.49
N ALA A 552 9.54 -23.36 -19.24
CA ALA A 552 9.24 -23.87 -17.90
C ALA A 552 10.29 -24.91 -17.50
N VAL A 553 10.70 -24.87 -16.24
CA VAL A 553 11.69 -25.80 -15.68
C VAL A 553 11.07 -26.52 -14.50
N LYS A 554 11.04 -27.85 -14.59
CA LYS A 554 10.66 -28.74 -13.50
C LYS A 554 11.93 -29.23 -12.82
N LEU A 555 12.02 -29.00 -11.51
CA LEU A 555 13.09 -29.56 -10.71
C LEU A 555 12.69 -30.98 -10.29
N LEU A 556 13.51 -31.97 -10.63
CA LEU A 556 13.31 -33.35 -10.20
C LEU A 556 14.00 -33.52 -8.84
N LEU A 557 13.24 -33.24 -7.80
CA LEU A 557 13.69 -33.25 -6.42
C LEU A 557 13.60 -34.65 -5.80
N ASN A 558 14.63 -35.05 -5.08
CA ASN A 558 14.65 -36.22 -4.22
C ASN A 558 14.27 -35.83 -2.78
N LYS A 559 14.01 -36.81 -1.90
CA LYS A 559 13.63 -36.57 -0.49
C LYS A 559 14.59 -35.63 0.25
N GLU A 560 15.88 -35.73 -0.02
CA GLU A 560 16.92 -34.90 0.60
C GLU A 560 16.85 -33.41 0.18
N ASP A 561 16.19 -33.12 -0.94
CA ASP A 561 16.04 -31.77 -1.47
C ASP A 561 14.85 -31.02 -0.85
N TYR A 562 13.91 -31.75 -0.24
CA TYR A 562 12.76 -31.15 0.44
C TYR A 562 13.19 -30.43 1.72
N ASN A 563 12.47 -29.37 2.06
CA ASN A 563 12.74 -28.48 3.20
C ASN A 563 14.13 -27.80 3.16
N THR A 564 14.84 -27.88 2.03
CA THR A 564 16.14 -27.24 1.80
C THR A 564 16.00 -26.09 0.79
N GLU A 565 16.64 -24.95 1.06
CA GLU A 565 16.68 -23.83 0.11
C GLU A 565 17.69 -24.12 -1.00
N LEU A 566 17.20 -24.18 -2.24
CA LEU A 566 18.00 -24.42 -3.43
C LEU A 566 18.19 -23.11 -4.20
N THR A 567 19.44 -22.69 -4.39
CA THR A 567 19.76 -21.55 -5.27
C THR A 567 19.93 -22.05 -6.69
N ILE A 568 19.03 -21.62 -7.58
CA ILE A 568 19.02 -21.97 -8.99
C ILE A 568 19.46 -20.76 -9.81
N GLU A 569 20.46 -20.95 -10.67
CA GLU A 569 20.86 -19.98 -11.68
C GLU A 569 20.43 -20.48 -13.04
N CYS A 570 19.59 -19.72 -13.72
CA CYS A 570 19.22 -19.96 -15.10
C CYS A 570 19.86 -18.90 -16.00
N ARG A 571 20.42 -19.35 -17.12
CA ARG A 571 21.09 -18.51 -18.11
C ARG A 571 20.57 -18.81 -19.49
N ILE A 572 20.52 -17.79 -20.33
CA ILE A 572 20.31 -17.98 -21.76
C ILE A 572 21.63 -18.28 -22.43
N GLU A 573 21.66 -19.39 -23.14
CA GLU A 573 22.77 -19.87 -23.94
C GLU A 573 22.35 -20.03 -25.39
N GLY A 574 23.32 -20.19 -26.27
CA GLY A 574 23.09 -20.42 -27.70
C GLY A 574 24.42 -20.61 -28.41
N SER A 575 24.39 -21.26 -29.57
CA SER A 575 25.59 -21.56 -30.36
C SER A 575 26.32 -20.31 -30.87
N ASP A 576 25.61 -19.19 -31.02
CA ASP A 576 26.17 -17.86 -31.34
C ASP A 576 25.23 -16.78 -30.75
N LEU A 577 25.41 -16.50 -29.45
CA LEU A 577 24.70 -15.46 -28.71
C LEU A 577 25.67 -14.32 -28.37
N ARG A 578 25.49 -13.14 -28.97
CA ARG A 578 26.35 -11.98 -28.70
C ARG A 578 25.69 -11.04 -27.70
N ASN A 579 26.43 -10.61 -26.68
CA ASN A 579 26.05 -9.48 -25.82
C ASN A 579 27.00 -8.31 -26.07
N ASN A 580 26.48 -7.14 -26.38
CA ASN A 580 27.27 -5.93 -26.62
C ASN A 580 26.76 -4.69 -25.87
N ASP A 581 26.02 -4.87 -24.77
CA ASP A 581 25.44 -3.76 -24.00
C ASP A 581 25.75 -3.85 -22.50
N ASP A 582 26.49 -2.86 -22.00
CA ASP A 582 26.96 -2.79 -20.60
C ASP A 582 25.82 -2.63 -19.57
N ARG A 583 24.59 -2.32 -20.02
CA ARG A 583 23.42 -2.19 -19.14
C ARG A 583 22.82 -3.54 -18.74
N ASP A 584 23.06 -4.61 -19.50
CA ASP A 584 22.71 -5.96 -19.07
C ASP A 584 23.77 -6.50 -18.11
N LYS A 585 23.70 -6.04 -16.86
CA LYS A 585 24.61 -6.44 -15.77
C LYS A 585 24.58 -7.94 -15.46
N PHE A 586 23.56 -8.66 -15.94
CA PHE A 586 23.35 -10.07 -15.61
C PHE A 586 23.70 -11.02 -16.78
N LEU A 587 23.93 -10.49 -17.99
CA LEU A 587 24.29 -11.26 -19.19
C LEU A 587 23.28 -12.39 -19.48
N GLY A 588 21.98 -12.06 -19.43
CA GLY A 588 20.90 -13.02 -19.60
C GLY A 588 20.78 -14.08 -18.49
N ARG A 589 21.34 -13.82 -17.30
CA ARG A 589 21.20 -14.70 -16.12
C ARG A 589 20.12 -14.22 -15.18
N VAL A 590 19.44 -15.18 -14.55
CA VAL A 590 18.55 -14.98 -13.42
C VAL A 590 18.88 -15.99 -12.35
N THR A 591 19.01 -15.54 -11.11
CA THR A 591 19.19 -16.41 -9.95
C THR A 591 17.95 -16.29 -9.08
N PHE A 592 17.37 -17.43 -8.71
CA PHE A 592 16.25 -17.50 -7.77
C PHE A 592 16.48 -18.61 -6.76
N ARG A 593 15.77 -18.53 -5.63
CA ARG A 593 15.83 -19.55 -4.60
C ARG A 593 14.49 -20.26 -4.50
N ILE A 594 14.52 -21.57 -4.33
CA ILE A 594 13.32 -22.39 -4.20
C ILE A 594 13.46 -23.32 -3.01
N THR A 595 12.41 -23.38 -2.19
CA THR A 595 12.29 -24.33 -1.08
C THR A 595 10.97 -25.07 -1.29
N VAL A 596 11.05 -26.37 -1.52
CA VAL A 596 9.85 -27.22 -1.63
C VAL A 596 9.69 -27.94 -0.29
N LYS A 597 8.57 -27.71 0.38
CA LYS A 597 8.25 -28.36 1.66
C LYS A 597 7.50 -29.66 1.39
N GLU A 598 7.79 -30.68 2.19
CA GLU A 598 7.10 -31.98 2.15
C GLU A 598 5.68 -31.89 2.71
#